data_AF-A0A7Y5RA60-F1
#
_entry.id   AF-A0A7Y5RA60-F1
#
_cell.length_a   1.000
_cell.length_b   1.000
_cell.length_c   1.000
_cell.angle_alpha   90.00
_cell.angle_beta   90.00
_cell.angle_gamma   90.00
#
_symmetry.space_group_name_H-M   'P 1'
#
loop_
_entity.id
_entity.type
_entity.pdbx_description
1 polymer ?
#
loop_
_entity_poly.entity_id
_entity_poly.type
_entity_poly.pdbx_seq_one_letter_code
_entity_poly.pdbx_strand_id
1 'polypeptide(L)'
;MIGDGMGVSALSVGLFQSAKPLNIERFPVVGLHKSYSFDDLVTDSAAGATAFACGVKTYNNAIGVNSDTVACKTILEEAEERGLATGMIATSSIVHATPASFAAHEPLRVLYEEIAADYMDTEMDLLIGGGKKFFDRRNLDERDLVTEWRKRGYKVWDYSQAELRTIELDSRTNLVYFTADNHPLHASLGRDYLPDATRKGLNFLAERGEKGFFIMIEGSQIDWAAHANEGGILIDEVLDFDKAIGLALDFAQRRGDTLVLVTADHESGGVAINPNSSRGKIKPVFTTNGHTGALIPVFAYGPKADMFAGVYENTSIYFKMKEALGW
;
A
#
# COMPACT_ATOMS: atom_id res chain seq x y z
N MET A 1 -5.96 -1.75 0.06
CA MET A 1 -4.89 -1.98 1.05
C MET A 1 -3.98 -3.08 0.51
N ILE A 2 -2.68 -2.90 0.60
CA ILE A 2 -1.68 -3.80 0.02
C ILE A 2 -0.74 -4.28 1.13
N GLY A 3 -0.65 -5.58 1.36
CA GLY A 3 0.42 -6.16 2.17
C GLY A 3 1.53 -6.61 1.22
N ASP A 4 2.61 -5.84 1.10
CA ASP A 4 3.71 -6.12 0.16
C ASP A 4 4.26 -7.53 0.43
N GLY A 5 4.34 -8.39 -0.59
CA GLY A 5 4.79 -9.78 -0.44
C GLY A 5 3.85 -10.73 0.32
N MET A 6 2.65 -10.27 0.75
CA MET A 6 1.71 -11.03 1.58
C MET A 6 0.90 -12.07 0.79
N GLY A 7 1.59 -13.08 0.24
CA GLY A 7 0.93 -14.24 -0.36
C GLY A 7 0.15 -15.10 0.63
N VAL A 8 -0.55 -16.13 0.13
CA VAL A 8 -1.41 -17.04 0.93
C VAL A 8 -0.65 -17.66 2.10
N SER A 9 0.63 -18.01 1.90
CA SER A 9 1.46 -18.61 2.94
C SER A 9 1.83 -17.63 4.06
N ALA A 10 2.23 -16.39 3.72
CA ALA A 10 2.51 -15.36 4.71
C ALA A 10 1.25 -15.02 5.53
N LEU A 11 0.09 -14.96 4.87
CA LEU A 11 -1.19 -14.81 5.55
C LEU A 11 -1.49 -15.97 6.51
N SER A 12 -1.26 -17.21 6.06
CA SER A 12 -1.47 -18.41 6.88
C SER A 12 -0.58 -18.42 8.12
N VAL A 13 0.65 -17.91 8.01
CA VAL A 13 1.56 -17.74 9.15
C VAL A 13 0.93 -16.83 10.20
N GLY A 14 0.41 -15.66 9.81
CA GLY A 14 -0.29 -14.76 10.73
C GLY A 14 -1.53 -15.38 11.36
N LEU A 15 -2.40 -15.99 10.55
CA LEU A 15 -3.63 -16.64 11.00
C LEU A 15 -3.38 -17.73 12.04
N PHE A 16 -2.39 -18.59 11.83
CA PHE A 16 -2.12 -19.70 12.73
C PHE A 16 -1.23 -19.33 13.91
N GLN A 17 -0.52 -18.20 13.83
CA GLN A 17 0.21 -17.61 14.95
C GLN A 17 -0.72 -16.88 15.92
N SER A 18 -1.78 -16.24 15.42
CA SER A 18 -2.70 -15.46 16.26
C SER A 18 -3.52 -16.36 17.19
N ALA A 19 -3.66 -15.93 18.44
CA ALA A 19 -4.55 -16.57 19.42
C ALA A 19 -6.02 -16.18 19.24
N LYS A 20 -6.30 -15.13 18.46
CA LYS A 20 -7.64 -14.62 18.16
C LYS A 20 -7.85 -14.61 16.65
N PRO A 21 -9.10 -14.73 16.17
CA PRO A 21 -9.40 -14.52 14.76
C PRO A 21 -8.84 -13.18 14.27
N LEU A 22 -8.27 -13.19 13.08
CA LEU A 22 -7.74 -11.99 12.43
C LEU A 22 -8.86 -11.26 11.66
N ASN A 23 -8.69 -9.96 11.45
CA ASN A 23 -9.68 -9.15 10.74
C ASN A 23 -9.82 -9.55 9.26
N ILE A 24 -8.77 -10.09 8.65
CA ILE A 24 -8.84 -10.66 7.29
C ILE A 24 -9.92 -11.76 7.16
N GLU A 25 -10.27 -12.47 8.24
CA GLU A 25 -11.30 -13.52 8.22
C GLU A 25 -12.74 -12.95 8.14
N ARG A 26 -12.90 -11.63 8.25
CA ARG A 26 -14.20 -10.94 8.17
C ARG A 26 -14.67 -10.69 6.72
N PHE A 27 -13.82 -10.91 5.73
CA PHE A 27 -14.14 -10.65 4.32
C PHE A 27 -15.06 -11.75 3.75
N PRO A 28 -16.21 -11.39 3.15
CA PRO A 28 -17.15 -12.37 2.60
C PRO A 28 -16.74 -12.87 1.21
N VAL A 29 -15.88 -12.15 0.49
CA VAL A 29 -15.46 -12.48 -0.88
C VAL A 29 -13.95 -12.64 -0.95
N VAL A 30 -13.52 -13.74 -1.57
CA VAL A 30 -12.12 -14.05 -1.84
C VAL A 30 -11.93 -14.41 -3.32
N GLY A 31 -10.89 -13.87 -3.93
CA GLY A 31 -10.39 -14.25 -5.24
C GLY A 31 -8.89 -14.46 -5.22
N LEU A 32 -8.33 -14.81 -6.38
CA LEU A 32 -6.91 -14.94 -6.62
C LEU A 32 -6.53 -14.16 -7.88
N HIS A 33 -5.40 -13.47 -7.86
CA HIS A 33 -4.85 -12.82 -9.05
C HIS A 33 -3.50 -13.42 -9.48
N LYS A 34 -3.22 -13.28 -10.78
CA LYS A 34 -1.94 -13.65 -11.40
C LYS A 34 -1.02 -12.43 -11.40
N SER A 35 0.04 -12.48 -10.59
CA SER A 35 0.92 -11.34 -10.30
C SER A 35 2.06 -11.10 -11.29
N TYR A 36 2.33 -12.03 -12.22
CA TYR A 36 3.43 -11.93 -13.19
C TYR A 36 3.51 -10.56 -13.90
N SER A 37 4.71 -10.10 -14.26
CA SER A 37 4.94 -8.83 -14.95
C SER A 37 4.72 -8.99 -16.47
N PHE A 38 5.08 -8.02 -17.30
CA PHE A 38 4.96 -8.14 -18.75
C PHE A 38 5.86 -9.24 -19.33
N ASP A 39 7.09 -9.36 -18.81
CA ASP A 39 8.17 -10.18 -19.35
C ASP A 39 8.71 -11.25 -18.38
N ASP A 40 8.29 -11.25 -17.11
CA ASP A 40 8.70 -12.22 -16.10
C ASP A 40 7.52 -12.92 -15.41
N LEU A 41 7.68 -14.22 -15.12
CA LEU A 41 6.73 -14.99 -14.29
C LEU A 41 6.75 -14.57 -12.81
N VAL A 42 7.78 -13.84 -12.40
CA VAL A 42 7.97 -13.32 -11.05
C VAL A 42 8.10 -11.81 -11.15
N THR A 43 7.07 -11.10 -10.72
CA THR A 43 7.05 -9.62 -10.73
C THR A 43 7.88 -9.05 -9.59
N ASP A 44 8.22 -7.77 -9.68
CA ASP A 44 8.57 -6.93 -8.54
C ASP A 44 7.39 -6.05 -8.09
N SER A 45 7.54 -5.36 -6.95
CA SER A 45 6.51 -4.46 -6.39
C SER A 45 6.12 -3.34 -7.36
N ALA A 46 7.06 -2.83 -8.17
CA ALA A 46 6.82 -1.73 -9.10
C ALA A 46 5.86 -2.15 -10.22
N ALA A 47 6.16 -3.24 -10.92
CA ALA A 47 5.27 -3.76 -11.95
C ALA A 47 3.95 -4.30 -11.37
N GLY A 48 4.01 -4.94 -10.20
CA GLY A 48 2.84 -5.47 -9.49
C GLY A 48 1.86 -4.37 -9.11
N ALA A 49 2.34 -3.28 -8.51
CA ALA A 49 1.53 -2.14 -8.12
C ALA A 49 1.05 -1.34 -9.34
N THR A 50 1.88 -1.15 -10.37
CA THR A 50 1.49 -0.49 -11.63
C THR A 50 0.29 -1.19 -12.28
N ALA A 51 0.23 -2.53 -12.23
CA ALA A 51 -0.91 -3.28 -12.74
C ALA A 51 -2.23 -2.94 -12.01
N PHE A 52 -2.19 -2.70 -10.69
CA PHE A 52 -3.35 -2.27 -9.93
C PHE A 52 -3.68 -0.79 -10.15
N ALA A 53 -2.65 0.03 -10.32
CA ALA A 53 -2.77 1.47 -10.41
C ALA A 53 -3.33 1.91 -11.76
N CYS A 54 -2.90 1.33 -12.88
CA CYS A 54 -3.31 1.79 -14.22
C CYS A 54 -3.78 0.68 -15.17
N GLY A 55 -3.90 -0.58 -14.70
CA GLY A 55 -4.54 -1.65 -15.45
C GLY A 55 -3.74 -2.21 -16.63
N VAL A 56 -2.43 -1.97 -16.67
CA VAL A 56 -1.53 -2.53 -17.70
C VAL A 56 -0.43 -3.37 -17.07
N LYS A 57 0.03 -4.39 -17.80
CA LYS A 57 1.28 -5.08 -17.44
C LYS A 57 2.45 -4.20 -17.90
N THR A 58 3.53 -4.22 -17.13
CA THR A 58 4.78 -3.52 -17.45
C THR A 58 5.98 -4.37 -17.02
N TYR A 59 7.19 -3.95 -17.40
CA TYR A 59 8.42 -4.64 -17.04
C TYR A 59 8.78 -4.40 -15.56
N ASN A 60 9.55 -5.30 -14.96
CA ASN A 60 9.99 -5.15 -13.57
C ASN A 60 10.77 -3.84 -13.36
N ASN A 61 10.55 -3.17 -12.22
CA ASN A 61 11.06 -1.84 -11.85
C ASN A 61 10.30 -0.63 -12.41
N ALA A 62 9.37 -0.79 -13.35
CA ALA A 62 8.64 0.36 -13.89
C ALA A 62 7.60 0.91 -12.91
N ILE A 63 7.53 2.24 -12.77
CA ILE A 63 6.60 2.95 -11.89
C ILE A 63 5.61 3.70 -12.77
N GLY A 64 4.33 3.29 -12.78
CA GLY A 64 3.28 4.05 -13.45
C GLY A 64 3.48 4.25 -14.96
N VAL A 65 4.25 3.38 -15.61
CA VAL A 65 4.48 3.38 -17.06
C VAL A 65 4.15 2.02 -17.66
N ASN A 66 3.69 2.01 -18.91
CA ASN A 66 3.49 0.76 -19.66
C ASN A 66 4.83 0.12 -20.10
N SER A 67 4.76 -1.01 -20.80
CA SER A 67 5.93 -1.75 -21.31
C SER A 67 6.81 -0.98 -22.29
N ASP A 68 6.30 0.11 -22.88
CA ASP A 68 7.03 1.01 -23.77
C ASP A 68 7.55 2.26 -23.03
N THR A 69 7.48 2.26 -21.69
CA THR A 69 7.90 3.37 -20.81
C THR A 69 7.04 4.64 -20.99
N VAL A 70 5.83 4.50 -21.53
CA VAL A 70 4.87 5.61 -21.63
C VAL A 70 4.03 5.67 -20.36
N ALA A 71 3.93 6.85 -19.75
CA ALA A 71 3.11 7.09 -18.56
C ALA A 71 1.67 6.59 -18.76
N CYS A 72 1.17 5.81 -17.79
CA CYS A 72 -0.21 5.36 -17.72
C CYS A 72 -0.94 6.12 -16.62
N LYS A 73 -2.10 6.70 -16.95
CA LYS A 73 -2.96 7.39 -15.99
C LYS A 73 -3.41 6.41 -14.89
N THR A 74 -3.19 6.76 -13.62
CA THR A 74 -3.51 5.88 -12.48
C THR A 74 -4.93 6.09 -11.97
N ILE A 75 -5.44 5.13 -11.21
CA ILE A 75 -6.72 5.19 -10.50
C ILE A 75 -6.77 6.34 -9.48
N LEU A 76 -5.62 6.72 -8.90
CA LEU A 76 -5.54 7.83 -7.95
C LEU A 76 -5.68 9.16 -8.68
N GLU A 77 -4.95 9.34 -9.78
CA GLU A 77 -5.08 10.53 -10.63
C GLU A 77 -6.50 10.63 -11.22
N GLU A 78 -7.10 9.50 -11.63
CA GLU A 78 -8.49 9.50 -12.12
C GLU A 78 -9.51 9.86 -11.04
N ALA A 79 -9.27 9.42 -9.79
CA ALA A 79 -10.09 9.80 -8.64
C ALA A 79 -10.01 11.32 -8.40
N GLU A 80 -8.79 11.87 -8.42
CA GLU A 80 -8.53 13.29 -8.28
C GLU A 80 -9.22 14.11 -9.38
N GLU A 81 -9.04 13.74 -10.66
CA GLU A 81 -9.68 14.41 -11.80
C GLU A 81 -11.22 14.42 -11.71
N ARG A 82 -11.80 13.43 -11.02
CA ARG A 82 -13.25 13.31 -10.78
C ARG A 82 -13.71 14.05 -9.52
N GLY A 83 -12.77 14.61 -8.77
CA GLY A 83 -12.99 15.37 -7.54
C GLY A 83 -13.28 14.49 -6.32
N LEU A 84 -12.83 13.24 -6.33
CA LEU A 84 -12.76 12.44 -5.10
C LEU A 84 -11.55 12.90 -4.29
N ALA A 85 -11.67 12.82 -2.96
CA ALA A 85 -10.50 13.02 -2.12
C ALA A 85 -9.51 11.84 -2.28
N THR A 86 -8.22 12.09 -2.25
CA THR A 86 -7.18 11.08 -2.49
C THR A 86 -6.14 11.03 -1.39
N GLY A 87 -5.63 9.83 -1.10
CA GLY A 87 -4.50 9.72 -0.18
C GLY A 87 -3.74 8.41 -0.23
N MET A 88 -2.55 8.44 0.35
CA MET A 88 -1.67 7.28 0.49
C MET A 88 -1.05 7.19 1.88
N ILE A 89 -0.98 5.96 2.39
CA ILE A 89 -0.33 5.61 3.66
C ILE A 89 0.59 4.42 3.42
N ALA A 90 1.86 4.50 3.83
CA ALA A 90 2.81 3.40 3.71
C ALA A 90 3.67 3.22 4.97
N THR A 91 4.17 2.00 5.17
CA THR A 91 5.16 1.68 6.21
C THR A 91 6.59 1.62 5.68
N SER A 92 6.80 1.96 4.40
CA SER A 92 8.11 2.20 3.77
C SER A 92 8.39 3.71 3.65
N SER A 93 9.42 4.04 2.87
CA SER A 93 9.48 5.38 2.28
C SER A 93 8.30 5.54 1.35
N ILE A 94 7.68 6.72 1.33
CA ILE A 94 6.48 6.96 0.52
C ILE A 94 6.78 7.02 -0.98
N VAL A 95 8.05 7.12 -1.37
CA VAL A 95 8.51 7.02 -2.77
C VAL A 95 8.98 5.61 -3.13
N HIS A 96 8.75 4.62 -2.25
CA HIS A 96 8.97 3.22 -2.58
C HIS A 96 7.97 2.74 -3.64
N ALA A 97 8.26 1.61 -4.28
CA ALA A 97 7.61 1.20 -5.52
C ALA A 97 6.08 1.13 -5.46
N THR A 98 5.51 0.53 -4.42
CA THR A 98 4.07 0.37 -4.28
C THR A 98 3.33 1.71 -4.22
N PRO A 99 3.62 2.64 -3.27
CA PRO A 99 3.00 3.97 -3.29
C PRO A 99 3.35 4.78 -4.53
N ALA A 100 4.61 4.74 -4.98
CA ALA A 100 5.05 5.48 -6.16
C ALA A 100 4.22 5.14 -7.40
N SER A 101 3.87 3.87 -7.60
CA SER A 101 3.12 3.41 -8.77
C SER A 101 1.70 3.99 -8.88
N PHE A 102 1.16 4.60 -7.81
CA PHE A 102 -0.15 5.27 -7.84
C PHE A 102 -0.06 6.76 -8.17
N ALA A 103 1.11 7.40 -8.12
CA ALA A 103 1.21 8.86 -8.25
C ALA A 103 2.51 9.37 -8.92
N ALA A 104 3.30 8.50 -9.54
CA ALA A 104 4.51 8.83 -10.27
C ALA A 104 4.65 7.99 -11.54
N HIS A 105 5.49 8.44 -12.48
CA HIS A 105 5.65 7.86 -13.81
C HIS A 105 7.12 7.81 -14.22
N GLU A 106 7.86 6.84 -13.66
CA GLU A 106 9.30 6.72 -13.84
C GLU A 106 9.71 5.36 -14.42
N PRO A 107 10.75 5.29 -15.28
CA PRO A 107 11.17 4.04 -15.89
C PRO A 107 11.78 3.06 -14.88
N LEU A 108 12.26 3.55 -13.73
CA LEU A 108 12.97 2.77 -12.73
C LEU A 108 12.57 3.20 -11.31
N ARG A 109 12.17 2.23 -10.49
CA ARG A 109 11.79 2.39 -9.07
C ARG A 109 12.84 3.01 -8.14
N VAL A 110 14.10 3.07 -8.58
CA VAL A 110 15.23 3.59 -7.80
C VAL A 110 15.40 5.10 -7.91
N LEU A 111 14.67 5.75 -8.82
CA LEU A 111 14.69 7.19 -9.07
C LEU A 111 13.86 7.94 -8.01
N TYR A 112 14.24 7.79 -6.74
CA TYR A 112 13.43 8.27 -5.61
C TYR A 112 13.24 9.78 -5.57
N GLU A 113 14.19 10.57 -6.07
CA GLU A 113 14.06 12.03 -6.11
C GLU A 113 13.20 12.46 -7.29
N GLU A 114 13.26 11.78 -8.43
CA GLU A 114 12.35 11.97 -9.55
C GLU A 114 10.91 11.60 -9.16
N ILE A 115 10.70 10.42 -8.56
CA ILE A 115 9.40 9.99 -8.00
C ILE A 115 8.87 11.01 -6.97
N ALA A 116 9.74 11.55 -6.10
CA ALA A 116 9.33 12.59 -5.15
C ALA A 116 8.87 13.88 -5.86
N ALA A 117 9.49 14.23 -6.99
CA ALA A 117 9.09 15.38 -7.78
C ALA A 117 7.75 15.17 -8.48
N ASP A 118 7.47 13.97 -9.01
CA ASP A 118 6.18 13.63 -9.63
C ASP A 118 5.00 13.80 -8.67
N TYR A 119 5.20 13.53 -7.37
CA TYR A 119 4.15 13.76 -6.37
C TYR A 119 3.69 15.22 -6.28
N MET A 120 4.49 16.17 -6.78
CA MET A 120 4.11 17.58 -6.86
C MET A 120 3.09 17.86 -7.96
N ASP A 121 2.96 16.98 -8.96
CA ASP A 121 2.03 17.12 -10.08
C ASP A 121 0.61 16.65 -9.73
N THR A 122 0.48 15.88 -8.64
CA THR A 122 -0.81 15.53 -8.02
C THR A 122 -1.14 16.49 -6.87
N GLU A 123 -2.42 16.85 -6.70
CA GLU A 123 -2.91 17.61 -5.54
C GLU A 123 -3.41 16.70 -4.42
N MET A 124 -2.72 15.58 -4.19
CA MET A 124 -3.12 14.57 -3.22
C MET A 124 -3.39 15.18 -1.83
N ASP A 125 -4.53 14.80 -1.25
CA ASP A 125 -5.03 15.46 -0.04
C ASP A 125 -4.33 14.99 1.23
N LEU A 126 -3.91 13.72 1.25
CA LEU A 126 -3.27 13.10 2.40
C LEU A 126 -2.12 12.17 1.99
N LEU A 127 -0.94 12.41 2.54
CA LEU A 127 0.24 11.57 2.35
C LEU A 127 0.91 11.24 3.68
N ILE A 128 1.04 9.96 4.03
CA ILE A 128 1.68 9.51 5.27
C ILE A 128 2.69 8.39 4.97
N GLY A 129 3.97 8.62 5.22
CA GLY A 129 5.01 7.59 5.06
C GLY A 129 6.41 8.12 5.36
N GLY A 130 7.43 7.27 5.24
CA GLY A 130 8.81 7.70 5.43
C GLY A 130 9.37 8.46 4.22
N GLY A 131 10.65 8.78 4.25
CA GLY A 131 11.41 9.23 3.07
C GLY A 131 11.60 10.73 2.98
N LYS A 132 11.48 11.47 4.08
CA LYS A 132 11.62 12.93 4.12
C LYS A 132 12.82 13.44 3.33
N LYS A 133 13.97 12.75 3.42
CA LYS A 133 15.22 13.14 2.75
C LYS A 133 15.09 13.33 1.24
N PHE A 134 14.21 12.58 0.57
CA PHE A 134 14.00 12.66 -0.88
C PHE A 134 13.20 13.89 -1.31
N PHE A 135 12.59 14.59 -0.35
CA PHE A 135 11.79 15.78 -0.59
C PHE A 135 12.54 17.07 -0.22
N ASP A 136 13.40 17.05 0.80
CA ASP A 136 14.03 18.28 1.34
C ASP A 136 15.56 18.31 1.28
N ARG A 137 16.22 17.21 0.94
CA ARG A 137 17.69 17.10 0.81
C ARG A 137 18.06 16.34 -0.46
N ARG A 138 17.53 16.86 -1.57
CA ARG A 138 17.70 16.31 -2.92
C ARG A 138 19.12 16.55 -3.43
N ASN A 139 19.66 15.59 -4.16
CA ASN A 139 20.97 15.65 -4.81
C ASN A 139 20.84 15.91 -6.31
N LEU A 140 19.69 15.58 -6.92
CA LEU A 140 19.39 15.77 -8.32
C LEU A 140 19.23 17.25 -8.69
N ASP A 141 18.74 18.06 -7.76
CA ASP A 141 18.46 19.48 -7.93
C ASP A 141 18.56 20.25 -6.59
N GLU A 142 18.38 21.56 -6.63
CA GLU A 142 18.39 22.44 -5.45
C GLU A 142 16.98 22.63 -4.83
N ARG A 143 15.99 21.81 -5.19
CA ARG A 143 14.61 21.98 -4.73
C ARG A 143 14.44 21.50 -3.29
N ASP A 144 13.51 22.15 -2.60
CA ASP A 144 12.97 21.69 -1.33
C ASP A 144 11.45 21.58 -1.50
N LEU A 145 10.99 20.37 -1.80
CA LEU A 145 9.60 20.05 -2.07
C LEU A 145 8.73 20.23 -0.82
N VAL A 146 9.29 20.06 0.37
CA VAL A 146 8.59 20.33 1.63
C VAL A 146 8.27 21.82 1.74
N THR A 147 9.24 22.67 1.41
CA THR A 147 9.03 24.12 1.35
C THR A 147 8.07 24.52 0.24
N GLU A 148 8.13 23.89 -0.93
CA GLU A 148 7.18 24.11 -2.03
C GLU A 148 5.74 23.76 -1.65
N TRP A 149 5.49 22.59 -1.03
CA TRP A 149 4.18 22.20 -0.52
C TRP A 149 3.65 23.20 0.52
N ARG A 150 4.49 23.64 1.46
CA ARG A 150 4.10 24.66 2.44
C ARG A 150 3.69 25.97 1.78
N LYS A 151 4.40 26.39 0.71
CA LYS A 151 4.03 27.58 -0.09
C LYS A 151 2.69 27.39 -0.83
N ARG A 152 2.37 26.15 -1.25
CA ARG A 152 1.06 25.77 -1.80
C ARG A 152 -0.04 25.62 -0.76
N GLY A 153 0.25 25.85 0.53
CA GLY A 153 -0.74 25.80 1.61
C GLY A 153 -0.89 24.44 2.30
N TYR A 154 -0.04 23.46 1.97
CA TYR A 154 -0.06 22.15 2.62
C TYR A 154 0.42 22.27 4.07
N LYS A 155 -0.17 21.46 4.95
CA LYS A 155 0.35 21.21 6.29
C LYS A 155 1.33 20.04 6.24
N VAL A 156 2.61 20.36 6.34
CA VAL A 156 3.68 19.35 6.33
C VAL A 156 4.30 19.19 7.70
N TRP A 157 4.14 18.00 8.27
CA TRP A 157 4.66 17.56 9.56
C TRP A 157 5.69 16.44 9.38
N ASP A 158 6.55 16.26 10.37
CA ASP A 158 7.47 15.12 10.40
C ASP A 158 7.66 14.56 11.82
N TYR A 159 8.24 13.36 11.86
CA TYR A 159 8.53 12.58 13.06
C TYR A 159 9.40 13.32 14.11
N SER A 160 10.15 14.36 13.74
CA SER A 160 10.94 15.16 14.69
C SER A 160 10.13 16.26 15.38
N GLN A 161 8.99 16.63 14.80
CA GLN A 161 8.15 17.73 15.30
C GLN A 161 7.05 17.24 16.24
N ALA A 162 6.36 16.16 15.87
CA ALA A 162 5.29 15.57 16.66
C ALA A 162 5.01 14.13 16.22
N GLU A 163 4.54 13.30 17.15
CA GLU A 163 4.07 11.95 16.84
C GLU A 163 2.71 12.01 16.13
N LEU A 164 2.49 11.19 15.10
CA LEU A 164 1.23 11.20 14.33
C LEU A 164 -0.03 11.10 15.21
N ARG A 165 0.04 10.27 16.26
CA ARG A 165 -1.08 10.06 17.20
C ARG A 165 -1.54 11.35 17.88
N THR A 166 -0.64 12.30 18.13
CA THR A 166 -0.94 13.57 18.81
C THR A 166 -1.40 14.67 17.88
N ILE A 167 -1.32 14.48 16.56
CA ILE A 167 -1.70 15.48 15.56
C ILE A 167 -3.16 15.30 15.19
N GLU A 168 -3.93 16.39 15.23
CA GLU A 168 -5.27 16.45 14.62
C GLU A 168 -5.12 16.79 13.13
N LEU A 169 -5.69 15.96 12.25
CA LEU A 169 -5.64 16.18 10.81
C LEU A 169 -6.81 17.09 10.42
N ASP A 170 -6.51 18.32 9.98
CA ASP A 170 -7.51 19.28 9.51
C ASP A 170 -7.84 19.04 8.04
N SER A 171 -9.02 18.44 7.78
CA SER A 171 -9.53 18.07 6.45
C SER A 171 -9.68 19.24 5.47
N ARG A 172 -9.59 20.50 5.93
CA ARG A 172 -9.65 21.70 5.08
C ARG A 172 -8.35 22.00 4.35
N THR A 173 -7.25 21.33 4.69
CA THR A 173 -5.92 21.56 4.10
C THR A 173 -5.27 20.24 3.70
N ASN A 174 -4.50 20.23 2.60
CA ASN A 174 -3.73 19.06 2.20
C ASN A 174 -2.66 18.79 3.25
N LEU A 175 -2.41 17.52 3.55
CA LEU A 175 -1.56 17.13 4.65
C LEU A 175 -0.52 16.10 4.21
N VAL A 176 0.73 16.38 4.55
CA VAL A 176 1.84 15.44 4.42
C VAL A 176 2.43 15.19 5.81
N TYR A 177 2.59 13.93 6.17
CA TYR A 177 3.25 13.53 7.41
C TYR A 177 4.39 12.56 7.10
N PHE A 178 5.63 12.98 7.37
CA PHE A 178 6.79 12.11 7.25
C PHE A 178 7.03 11.32 8.53
N THR A 179 6.93 10.00 8.46
CA THR A 179 7.08 9.09 9.62
C THR A 179 8.53 8.73 9.91
N ALA A 180 9.45 8.95 8.97
CA ALA A 180 10.88 8.68 9.11
C ALA A 180 11.71 9.45 8.07
N ASP A 181 13.02 9.57 8.31
CA ASP A 181 13.93 10.23 7.37
C ASP A 181 14.08 9.46 6.05
N ASN A 182 14.21 8.14 6.18
CA ASN A 182 14.24 7.19 5.07
C ASN A 182 13.11 6.18 5.27
N HIS A 183 13.41 4.96 5.71
CA HIS A 183 12.40 3.97 6.03
C HIS A 183 12.02 4.01 7.51
N PRO A 184 10.73 3.82 7.83
CA PRO A 184 10.29 3.55 9.20
C PRO A 184 10.90 2.26 9.77
N LEU A 185 10.92 2.14 11.09
CA LEU A 185 11.30 0.90 11.78
C LEU A 185 10.32 -0.24 11.46
N HIS A 186 10.74 -1.48 11.65
CA HIS A 186 9.82 -2.62 11.69
C HIS A 186 8.81 -2.47 12.85
N ALA A 187 7.64 -3.09 12.72
CA ALA A 187 6.64 -3.20 13.80
C ALA A 187 7.24 -3.81 15.07
N SER A 188 8.06 -4.86 14.91
CA SER A 188 8.77 -5.53 16.00
C SER A 188 9.79 -4.63 16.72
N LEU A 189 10.23 -3.54 16.07
CA LEU A 189 11.18 -2.55 16.59
C LEU A 189 10.50 -1.26 17.09
N GLY A 190 9.17 -1.25 17.20
CA GLY A 190 8.42 -0.16 17.84
C GLY A 190 7.66 0.76 16.89
N ARG A 191 7.59 0.48 15.59
CA ARG A 191 6.65 1.18 14.69
C ARG A 191 5.21 0.80 15.04
N ASP A 192 4.39 1.77 15.42
CA ASP A 192 2.99 1.55 15.85
C ASP A 192 1.95 2.43 15.14
N TYR A 193 2.39 3.23 14.15
CA TYR A 193 1.53 4.27 13.57
C TYR A 193 0.54 3.77 12.52
N LEU A 194 0.71 2.59 11.90
CA LEU A 194 -0.11 2.19 10.74
C LEU A 194 -1.61 2.10 11.07
N PRO A 195 -2.04 1.49 12.20
CA PRO A 195 -3.45 1.51 12.60
C PRO A 195 -3.95 2.93 12.87
N ASP A 196 -3.14 3.78 13.51
CA ASP A 196 -3.50 5.17 13.80
C ASP A 196 -3.67 6.01 12.53
N ALA A 197 -2.70 5.92 11.62
CA ALA A 197 -2.71 6.53 10.31
C ALA A 197 -3.93 6.09 9.50
N THR A 198 -4.24 4.79 9.49
CA THR A 198 -5.41 4.25 8.77
C THR A 198 -6.70 4.89 9.27
N ARG A 199 -6.94 4.91 10.58
CA ARG A 199 -8.15 5.51 11.16
C ARG A 199 -8.24 7.00 10.89
N LYS A 200 -7.14 7.74 11.15
CA LYS A 200 -7.12 9.20 10.95
C LYS A 200 -7.29 9.55 9.47
N GLY A 201 -6.62 8.81 8.57
CA GLY A 201 -6.68 9.05 7.14
C GLY A 201 -8.04 8.76 6.53
N LEU A 202 -8.69 7.65 6.92
CA LEU A 202 -10.06 7.36 6.51
C LEU A 202 -11.03 8.45 6.97
N ASN A 203 -10.93 8.89 8.22
CA ASN A 203 -11.79 9.98 8.73
C ASN A 203 -11.52 11.30 8.02
N PHE A 204 -10.25 11.65 7.80
CA PHE A 204 -9.84 12.87 7.09
C PHE A 204 -10.42 12.93 5.68
N LEU A 205 -10.23 11.87 4.88
CA LEU A 205 -10.70 11.83 3.50
C LEU A 205 -12.22 11.76 3.42
N ALA A 206 -12.86 11.08 4.37
CA ALA A 206 -14.31 10.99 4.45
C ALA A 206 -14.99 12.33 4.80
N GLU A 207 -14.33 13.17 5.60
CA GLU A 207 -14.80 14.52 5.91
C GLU A 207 -14.51 15.48 4.75
N ARG A 208 -13.38 15.30 4.07
CA ARG A 208 -12.94 16.15 2.96
C ARG A 208 -13.69 15.91 1.65
N GLY A 209 -13.91 14.65 1.29
CA GLY A 209 -14.41 14.25 -0.02
C GLY A 209 -15.94 14.20 -0.10
N GLU A 210 -16.57 15.28 -0.58
CA GLU A 210 -18.02 15.30 -0.82
C GLU A 210 -18.47 14.24 -1.84
N LYS A 211 -17.63 13.94 -2.85
CA LYS A 211 -17.87 12.91 -3.87
C LYS A 211 -17.35 11.52 -3.49
N GLY A 212 -16.89 11.35 -2.25
CA GLY A 212 -16.18 10.16 -1.80
C GLY A 212 -14.66 10.31 -1.90
N PHE A 213 -13.94 9.21 -1.71
CA PHE A 213 -12.49 9.19 -1.66
C PHE A 213 -11.88 7.90 -2.21
N PHE A 214 -10.61 7.98 -2.59
CA PHE A 214 -9.73 6.83 -2.87
C PHE A 214 -8.53 6.87 -1.92
N ILE A 215 -8.21 5.75 -1.28
CA ILE A 215 -7.03 5.64 -0.42
C ILE A 215 -6.29 4.33 -0.64
N MET A 216 -4.98 4.43 -0.83
CA MET A 216 -4.07 3.28 -0.83
C MET A 216 -3.35 3.22 0.53
N ILE A 217 -3.39 2.06 1.17
CA ILE A 217 -2.74 1.81 2.46
C ILE A 217 -1.87 0.58 2.34
N GLU A 218 -0.58 0.71 2.65
CA GLU A 218 0.40 -0.35 2.49
C GLU A 218 1.01 -0.79 3.84
N GLY A 219 0.98 -2.10 4.08
CA GLY A 219 1.88 -2.78 5.02
C GLY A 219 3.12 -3.26 4.29
N SER A 220 4.11 -2.37 4.14
CA SER A 220 5.22 -2.51 3.18
C SER A 220 6.32 -3.51 3.61
N GLN A 221 6.45 -3.79 4.90
CA GLN A 221 7.63 -4.50 5.42
C GLN A 221 7.41 -6.01 5.63
N ILE A 222 6.24 -6.54 5.25
CA ILE A 222 5.98 -7.99 5.19
C ILE A 222 6.96 -8.62 4.18
N ASP A 223 7.09 -8.02 3.01
CA ASP A 223 8.04 -8.38 1.97
C ASP A 223 9.49 -8.35 2.46
N TRP A 224 9.91 -7.27 3.12
CA TRP A 224 11.29 -7.14 3.61
C TRP A 224 11.64 -8.21 4.63
N ALA A 225 10.70 -8.56 5.52
CA ALA A 225 10.88 -9.65 6.46
C ALA A 225 10.99 -11.00 5.74
N ALA A 226 10.23 -11.21 4.66
CA ALA A 226 10.32 -12.41 3.84
C ALA A 226 11.64 -12.49 3.05
N HIS A 227 12.13 -11.39 2.47
CA HIS A 227 13.46 -11.33 1.85
C HIS A 227 14.59 -11.66 2.83
N ALA A 228 14.46 -11.19 4.08
CA ALA A 228 15.40 -11.47 5.15
C ALA A 228 15.25 -12.88 5.75
N ASN A 229 14.20 -13.63 5.37
CA ASN A 229 13.80 -14.91 5.98
C ASN A 229 13.58 -14.80 7.51
N GLU A 230 13.15 -13.64 7.98
CA GLU A 230 12.95 -13.32 9.39
C GLU A 230 11.50 -13.59 9.80
N GLY A 231 11.17 -14.86 10.04
CA GLY A 231 9.80 -15.31 10.31
C GLY A 231 9.12 -14.63 11.50
N GLY A 232 9.87 -14.19 12.51
CA GLY A 232 9.33 -13.42 13.64
C GLY A 232 8.87 -12.02 13.22
N ILE A 233 9.70 -11.32 12.44
CA ILE A 233 9.36 -9.99 11.90
C ILE A 233 8.20 -10.11 10.91
N LEU A 234 8.19 -11.15 10.06
CA LEU A 234 7.10 -11.42 9.11
C LEU A 234 5.75 -11.52 9.84
N ILE A 235 5.71 -12.29 10.93
CA ILE A 235 4.52 -12.42 11.78
C ILE A 235 4.09 -11.05 12.32
N ASP A 236 5.01 -10.28 12.89
CA ASP A 236 4.69 -9.00 13.52
C ASP A 236 4.16 -7.98 12.48
N GLU A 237 4.72 -7.96 11.27
CA GLU A 237 4.26 -7.12 10.16
C GLU A 237 2.86 -7.53 9.65
N VAL A 238 2.59 -8.82 9.51
CA VAL A 238 1.24 -9.33 9.14
C VAL A 238 0.22 -8.96 10.22
N LEU A 239 0.57 -9.11 11.49
CA LEU A 239 -0.32 -8.76 12.61
C LEU A 239 -0.53 -7.24 12.75
N ASP A 240 0.46 -6.42 12.41
CA ASP A 240 0.31 -4.97 12.37
C ASP A 240 -0.62 -4.53 11.22
N PHE A 241 -0.44 -5.11 10.04
CA PHE A 241 -1.30 -4.85 8.89
C PHE A 241 -2.75 -5.31 9.13
N ASP A 242 -2.97 -6.45 9.81
CA ASP A 242 -4.31 -6.92 10.18
C ASP A 242 -5.07 -5.95 11.10
N LYS A 243 -4.38 -5.25 12.02
CA LYS A 243 -5.02 -4.20 12.83
C LYS A 243 -5.53 -3.05 11.97
N ALA A 244 -4.76 -2.65 10.96
CA ALA A 244 -5.18 -1.62 10.02
C ALA A 244 -6.38 -2.08 9.17
N ILE A 245 -6.37 -3.33 8.71
CA ILE A 245 -7.50 -3.96 8.01
C ILE A 245 -8.77 -3.91 8.86
N GLY A 246 -8.68 -4.24 10.15
CA GLY A 246 -9.80 -4.16 11.08
C GLY A 246 -10.42 -2.76 11.16
N LEU A 247 -9.59 -1.72 11.21
CA LEU A 247 -10.05 -0.33 11.24
C LEU A 247 -10.72 0.11 9.93
N ALA A 248 -10.21 -0.35 8.78
CA ALA A 248 -10.83 -0.09 7.49
C ALA A 248 -12.19 -0.79 7.35
N LEU A 249 -12.30 -2.05 7.79
CA LEU A 249 -13.56 -2.80 7.80
C LEU A 249 -14.58 -2.17 8.75
N ASP A 250 -14.16 -1.76 9.95
CA ASP A 250 -15.03 -1.10 10.91
C ASP A 250 -15.56 0.24 10.36
N PHE A 251 -14.71 0.98 9.66
CA PHE A 251 -15.11 2.20 8.96
C PHE A 251 -16.13 1.91 7.85
N ALA A 252 -15.84 0.93 6.98
CA ALA A 252 -16.70 0.58 5.86
C ALA A 252 -18.07 0.04 6.33
N GLN A 253 -18.08 -0.79 7.37
CA GLN A 253 -19.30 -1.32 7.96
C GLN A 253 -20.19 -0.21 8.53
N ARG A 254 -19.60 0.83 9.14
CA ARG A 254 -20.38 1.97 9.68
C ARG A 254 -21.00 2.83 8.59
N ARG A 255 -20.32 3.01 7.45
CA ARG A 255 -20.82 3.85 6.37
C ARG A 255 -21.76 3.14 5.40
N GLY A 256 -21.48 1.87 5.08
CA GLY A 256 -22.24 1.07 4.12
C GLY A 256 -21.99 1.42 2.65
N ASP A 257 -21.18 2.44 2.34
CA ASP A 257 -20.89 2.94 0.99
C ASP A 257 -19.42 2.73 0.56
N THR A 258 -18.63 2.00 1.35
CA THR A 258 -17.18 1.88 1.18
C THR A 258 -16.80 0.47 0.74
N LEU A 259 -16.11 0.36 -0.40
CA LEU A 259 -15.46 -0.89 -0.84
C LEU A 259 -14.05 -0.98 -0.21
N VAL A 260 -13.79 -2.06 0.51
CA VAL A 260 -12.46 -2.40 1.04
C VAL A 260 -11.89 -3.56 0.25
N LEU A 261 -10.71 -3.35 -0.32
CA LEU A 261 -9.92 -4.39 -0.99
C LEU A 261 -8.63 -4.62 -0.21
N VAL A 262 -8.28 -5.88 0.03
CA VAL A 262 -6.98 -6.28 0.59
C VAL A 262 -6.35 -7.29 -0.36
N THR A 263 -5.10 -7.04 -0.78
CA THR A 263 -4.32 -7.94 -1.63
C THR A 263 -2.83 -7.79 -1.30
N ALA A 264 -1.98 -8.56 -1.99
CA ALA A 264 -0.57 -8.23 -2.17
C ALA A 264 -0.29 -7.90 -3.66
N ASP A 265 0.88 -7.35 -3.92
CA ASP A 265 1.51 -7.20 -5.23
C ASP A 265 2.09 -8.53 -5.74
N HIS A 266 2.78 -9.27 -4.87
CA HIS A 266 3.33 -10.60 -5.12
C HIS A 266 3.45 -11.43 -3.83
N GLU A 267 4.04 -12.62 -3.95
CA GLU A 267 4.46 -13.43 -2.80
C GLU A 267 5.97 -13.29 -2.66
N SER A 268 6.45 -13.29 -1.41
CA SER A 268 7.87 -13.14 -1.11
C SER A 268 8.36 -14.25 -0.18
N GLY A 269 9.57 -14.74 -0.44
CA GLY A 269 10.29 -15.72 0.38
C GLY A 269 9.90 -17.18 0.11
N GLY A 270 8.82 -17.46 -0.62
CA GLY A 270 8.29 -18.82 -0.76
C GLY A 270 7.96 -19.43 0.60
N VAL A 271 7.19 -18.68 1.39
CA VAL A 271 6.91 -19.01 2.79
C VAL A 271 6.17 -20.34 2.87
N ALA A 272 6.54 -21.19 3.83
CA ALA A 272 5.81 -22.41 4.15
C ALA A 272 5.76 -22.66 5.66
N ILE A 273 4.71 -23.37 6.09
CA ILE A 273 4.53 -23.82 7.47
C ILE A 273 4.86 -25.32 7.54
N ASN A 274 5.96 -25.65 8.20
CA ASN A 274 6.39 -27.05 8.33
C ASN A 274 5.64 -27.82 9.44
N PRO A 275 5.58 -29.18 9.37
CA PRO A 275 4.87 -30.03 10.33
C PRO A 275 5.25 -29.86 11.81
N ASN A 276 6.43 -29.28 12.11
CA ASN A 276 6.87 -29.00 13.48
C ASN A 276 6.30 -27.69 14.06
N SER A 277 5.47 -26.98 13.30
CA SER A 277 4.71 -25.82 13.78
C SER A 277 3.47 -26.26 14.57
N SER A 278 3.03 -25.42 15.49
CA SER A 278 1.76 -25.61 16.20
C SER A 278 1.03 -24.26 16.31
N ARG A 279 -0.30 -24.27 16.53
CA ARG A 279 -1.05 -23.02 16.70
C ARG A 279 -0.41 -22.15 17.79
N GLY A 280 -0.20 -20.87 17.51
CA GLY A 280 0.49 -19.93 18.40
C GLY A 280 2.02 -20.06 18.46
N LYS A 281 2.61 -21.03 17.75
CA LYS A 281 4.05 -21.25 17.62
C LYS A 281 4.36 -21.71 16.20
N ILE A 282 4.24 -20.79 15.25
CA ILE A 282 4.59 -21.01 13.86
C ILE A 282 6.09 -20.82 13.68
N LYS A 283 6.72 -21.73 12.93
CA LYS A 283 8.10 -21.61 12.49
C LYS A 283 8.10 -21.59 10.96
N PRO A 284 7.98 -20.40 10.35
CA PRO A 284 8.02 -20.28 8.90
C PRO A 284 9.35 -20.80 8.36
N VAL A 285 9.31 -21.45 7.21
CA VAL A 285 10.49 -21.70 6.39
C VAL A 285 10.34 -21.00 5.05
N PHE A 286 11.47 -20.74 4.41
CA PHE A 286 11.55 -19.95 3.20
C PHE A 286 12.32 -20.73 2.16
N THR A 287 11.87 -20.71 0.90
CA THR A 287 12.55 -21.39 -0.20
C THR A 287 13.50 -20.48 -0.97
N THR A 288 13.36 -19.17 -0.81
CA THR A 288 14.14 -18.15 -1.52
C THR A 288 14.27 -16.90 -0.66
N ASN A 289 15.18 -15.99 -1.01
CA ASN A 289 15.29 -14.63 -0.49
C ASN A 289 14.72 -13.61 -1.49
N GLY A 290 13.87 -14.05 -2.43
CA GLY A 290 13.25 -13.22 -3.46
C GLY A 290 11.75 -13.49 -3.56
N HIS A 291 11.11 -12.93 -4.58
CA HIS A 291 9.69 -13.16 -4.81
C HIS A 291 9.43 -14.54 -5.44
N THR A 292 8.18 -14.99 -5.41
CA THR A 292 7.73 -16.18 -6.15
C THR A 292 6.48 -15.90 -6.98
N GLY A 293 6.24 -16.76 -7.98
CA GLY A 293 5.09 -16.68 -8.89
C GLY A 293 3.80 -17.30 -8.32
N ALA A 294 3.64 -17.36 -7.00
CA ALA A 294 2.42 -17.87 -6.38
C ALA A 294 1.22 -16.97 -6.70
N LEU A 295 0.02 -17.56 -6.80
CA LEU A 295 -1.22 -16.79 -6.91
C LEU A 295 -1.46 -15.99 -5.64
N ILE A 296 -1.97 -14.77 -5.80
CA ILE A 296 -2.09 -13.81 -4.71
C ILE A 296 -3.56 -13.63 -4.32
N PRO A 297 -3.91 -13.68 -3.02
CA PRO A 297 -5.29 -13.53 -2.60
C PRO A 297 -5.78 -12.09 -2.70
N VAL A 298 -7.03 -11.93 -3.10
CA VAL A 298 -7.78 -10.68 -3.06
C VAL A 298 -8.98 -10.87 -2.17
N PHE A 299 -9.10 -10.07 -1.11
CA PHE A 299 -10.23 -10.04 -0.20
C PHE A 299 -11.05 -8.77 -0.46
N ALA A 300 -12.37 -8.91 -0.58
CA ALA A 300 -13.26 -7.79 -0.86
C ALA A 300 -14.47 -7.73 0.09
N TYR A 301 -14.77 -6.53 0.59
CA TYR A 301 -15.90 -6.22 1.48
C TYR A 301 -16.57 -4.92 1.05
N GLY A 302 -17.89 -4.86 1.11
CA GLY A 302 -18.67 -3.66 0.79
C GLY A 302 -19.36 -3.72 -0.58
N PRO A 303 -19.84 -2.58 -1.10
CA PRO A 303 -20.51 -2.51 -2.40
C PRO A 303 -19.64 -3.10 -3.52
N LYS A 304 -20.25 -3.90 -4.41
CA LYS A 304 -19.59 -4.52 -5.57
C LYS A 304 -18.44 -5.50 -5.25
N ALA A 305 -18.31 -5.93 -3.99
CA ALA A 305 -17.26 -6.86 -3.58
C ALA A 305 -17.31 -8.21 -4.33
N ASP A 306 -18.49 -8.66 -4.76
CA ASP A 306 -18.71 -9.91 -5.50
C ASP A 306 -17.92 -10.00 -6.81
N MET A 307 -17.61 -8.85 -7.43
CA MET A 307 -16.80 -8.78 -8.64
C MET A 307 -15.37 -9.30 -8.45
N PHE A 308 -14.88 -9.35 -7.20
CA PHE A 308 -13.50 -9.74 -6.89
C PHE A 308 -13.33 -11.24 -6.60
N ALA A 309 -14.39 -12.05 -6.78
CA ALA A 309 -14.30 -13.50 -6.71
C ALA A 309 -13.63 -14.13 -7.95
N GLY A 310 -13.13 -15.36 -7.79
CA GLY A 310 -12.55 -16.15 -8.89
C GLY A 310 -11.05 -15.92 -9.10
N VAL A 311 -10.52 -16.40 -10.23
CA VAL A 311 -9.10 -16.27 -10.61
C VAL A 311 -8.97 -15.36 -11.82
N TYR A 312 -8.16 -14.30 -11.74
CA TYR A 312 -8.06 -13.28 -12.80
C TYR A 312 -6.66 -12.65 -12.92
N GLU A 313 -6.46 -11.77 -13.90
CA GLU A 313 -5.23 -10.97 -14.03
C GLU A 313 -5.17 -9.86 -12.98
N ASN A 314 -3.99 -9.56 -12.42
CA ASN A 314 -3.82 -8.42 -11.51
C ASN A 314 -4.32 -7.09 -12.11
N THR A 315 -4.18 -6.89 -13.42
CA THR A 315 -4.70 -5.73 -14.16
C THR A 315 -6.22 -5.59 -14.09
N SER A 316 -6.96 -6.69 -13.88
CA SER A 316 -8.42 -6.64 -13.72
C SER A 316 -8.84 -5.90 -12.45
N ILE A 317 -7.98 -5.76 -11.44
CA ILE A 317 -8.29 -5.03 -10.20
C ILE A 317 -8.56 -3.56 -10.51
N TYR A 318 -7.75 -2.93 -11.36
CA TYR A 318 -7.97 -1.55 -11.82
C TYR A 318 -9.35 -1.37 -12.44
N PHE A 319 -9.71 -2.20 -13.43
CA PHE A 319 -11.00 -2.08 -14.12
C PHE A 319 -12.19 -2.36 -13.18
N LYS A 320 -12.05 -3.33 -12.27
CA LYS A 320 -13.08 -3.62 -11.26
C LYS A 320 -13.24 -2.48 -10.25
N MET A 321 -12.15 -1.79 -9.86
CA MET A 321 -12.24 -0.59 -9.03
C MET A 321 -12.98 0.53 -9.76
N LYS A 322 -12.70 0.76 -11.05
CA LYS A 322 -13.40 1.77 -11.87
C LYS A 322 -14.90 1.50 -11.97
N GLU A 323 -15.28 0.26 -12.28
CA GLU A 323 -16.69 -0.12 -12.32
C GLU A 323 -17.37 0.03 -10.94
N ALA A 324 -16.68 -0.30 -9.85
CA ALA A 324 -17.21 -0.10 -8.50
C ALA A 324 -17.39 1.38 -8.14
N LEU A 325 -16.54 2.26 -8.67
CA LEU A 325 -16.62 3.72 -8.53
C LEU A 325 -17.58 4.38 -9.54
N GLY A 326 -18.13 3.61 -10.48
CA GLY A 326 -19.09 4.06 -11.48
C GLY A 326 -18.47 4.89 -12.62
N TRP A 327 -17.21 4.62 -12.97
CA TRP A 327 -16.50 5.30 -14.06
C TRP A 327 -16.54 4.52 -15.37
#